data_AF-A0A6M0HMG0-F1
#
_entry.id   AF-A0A6M0HMG0-F1
#
_cell.length_a   1.000
_cell.length_b   1.000
_cell.length_c   1.000
_cell.angle_alpha   90.00
_cell.angle_beta   90.00
_cell.angle_gamma   90.00
#
_symmetry.space_group_name_H-M   'P 1'
#
loop_
_entity.id
_entity.type
_entity.pdbx_description
1 polymer ?
#
loop_
_entity_poly.entity_id
_entity_poly.type
_entity_poly.pdbx_seq_one_letter_code
_entity_poly.pdbx_strand_id
1 'polypeptide(L)'
;MASKILISTLFRDDNRLQMAAVSHKYHVTIGDQGLYVRRIQYFLLGVGALQAMYAEDQANGEDAEAKIALFNAEVDSISYGDATAQAVLIYKKTNKIIGSGYQTAADNIVGVMTIRHMDKVATTGKSSSVEQRKTIAASAANTLKPAIMAGMTVGSRVIARH
;
A
#
# COMPACT_ATOMS: atom_id res chain seq x y z
N MET A 1 -28.57 2.68 2.67
CA MET A 1 -27.09 2.80 2.58
C MET A 1 -26.60 1.59 1.79
N ALA A 2 -25.83 1.79 0.71
CA ALA A 2 -25.28 0.67 -0.05
C ALA A 2 -24.37 -0.15 0.87
N SER A 3 -24.56 -1.47 0.93
CA SER A 3 -23.71 -2.35 1.72
C SER A 3 -22.27 -2.25 1.21
N LYS A 4 -21.32 -1.97 2.11
CA LYS A 4 -19.90 -1.94 1.78
C LYS A 4 -19.45 -3.35 1.42
N ILE A 5 -18.83 -3.51 0.24
CA ILE A 5 -18.36 -4.82 -0.24
C ILE A 5 -17.00 -5.14 0.35
N LEU A 6 -16.11 -4.13 0.39
CA LEU A 6 -14.82 -4.24 1.05
C LEU A 6 -14.97 -3.93 2.53
N ILE A 7 -14.39 -4.78 3.38
CA ILE A 7 -14.58 -4.75 4.84
C ILE A 7 -13.28 -4.50 5.61
N SER A 8 -12.11 -4.69 4.99
CA SER A 8 -10.82 -4.42 5.62
C SER A 8 -10.64 -2.94 5.93
N THR A 9 -9.96 -2.59 7.02
CA THR A 9 -9.63 -1.19 7.35
C THR A 9 -8.79 -0.51 6.27
N LEU A 10 -8.06 -1.30 5.48
CA LEU A 10 -7.22 -0.80 4.40
C LEU A 10 -8.03 -0.37 3.17
N PHE A 11 -9.19 -0.97 2.90
CA PHE A 11 -9.95 -0.71 1.67
C PHE A 11 -11.39 -0.23 1.89
N ARG A 12 -12.01 -0.51 3.04
CA ARG A 12 -13.44 -0.28 3.29
C ARG A 12 -13.87 1.19 3.22
N ASP A 13 -12.96 2.12 3.48
CA ASP A 13 -13.25 3.55 3.56
C ASP A 13 -12.92 4.31 2.27
N ASP A 14 -12.39 3.61 1.25
CA ASP A 14 -12.10 4.19 -0.05
C ASP A 14 -13.24 3.92 -1.05
N ASN A 15 -13.91 4.98 -1.49
CA ASN A 15 -15.06 4.87 -2.39
C ASN A 15 -14.67 4.33 -3.78
N ARG A 16 -13.47 4.68 -4.29
CA ARG A 16 -13.01 4.19 -5.60
C ARG A 16 -12.72 2.71 -5.56
N LEU A 17 -12.10 2.22 -4.48
CA LEU A 17 -11.87 0.78 -4.29
C LEU A 17 -13.18 0.02 -4.09
N GLN A 18 -14.15 0.58 -3.35
CA GLN A 18 -15.49 -0.01 -3.25
C GLN A 18 -16.16 -0.15 -4.63
N MET A 19 -16.02 0.86 -5.50
CA MET A 19 -16.52 0.78 -6.87
C MET A 19 -15.73 -0.21 -7.74
N ALA A 20 -14.41 -0.29 -7.57
CA ALA A 20 -13.55 -1.28 -8.23
C ALA A 20 -13.93 -2.72 -7.85
N ALA A 21 -14.54 -2.92 -6.67
CA ALA A 21 -15.06 -4.20 -6.21
C ALA A 21 -16.44 -4.58 -6.81
N VAL A 22 -17.05 -3.67 -7.58
CA VAL A 22 -18.36 -3.88 -8.25
C VAL A 22 -18.23 -3.85 -9.77
N SER A 23 -17.47 -2.89 -10.31
CA SER A 23 -17.54 -2.54 -11.72
C SER A 23 -16.15 -2.43 -12.36
N HIS A 24 -16.06 -3.01 -13.55
CA HIS A 24 -14.86 -3.01 -14.39
C HIS A 24 -14.39 -1.61 -14.79
N LYS A 25 -15.29 -0.62 -14.78
CA LYS A 25 -14.98 0.79 -15.08
C LYS A 25 -14.00 1.41 -14.10
N TYR A 26 -13.92 0.88 -12.88
CA TYR A 26 -13.10 1.44 -11.80
C TYR A 26 -11.88 0.57 -11.48
N HIS A 27 -11.51 -0.33 -12.38
CA HIS A 27 -10.27 -1.08 -12.26
C HIS A 27 -9.07 -0.14 -12.19
N VAL A 28 -8.08 -0.50 -11.37
CA VAL A 28 -6.85 0.28 -11.23
C VAL A 28 -5.81 -0.29 -12.18
N THR A 29 -5.27 0.57 -13.04
CA THR A 29 -4.31 0.22 -14.09
C THR A 29 -3.06 1.09 -14.02
N ILE A 30 -2.05 0.77 -14.84
CA ILE A 30 -0.88 1.63 -15.01
C ILE A 30 -1.31 3.04 -15.39
N GLY A 31 -0.67 4.04 -14.78
CA GLY A 31 -0.95 5.46 -14.96
C GLY A 31 -1.99 6.02 -13.98
N ASP A 32 -2.70 5.18 -13.23
CA ASP A 32 -3.56 5.66 -12.15
C ASP A 32 -2.73 6.25 -11.01
N GLN A 33 -3.21 7.35 -10.43
CA GLN A 33 -2.58 8.01 -9.28
C GLN A 33 -3.64 8.35 -8.22
N GLY A 34 -3.32 8.19 -6.95
CA GLY A 34 -4.15 8.63 -5.83
C GLY A 34 -4.17 7.68 -4.63
N LEU A 35 -4.85 8.08 -3.56
CA LEU A 35 -4.82 7.37 -2.27
C LEU A 35 -5.22 5.89 -2.35
N TYR A 36 -6.08 5.54 -3.30
CA TYR A 36 -6.47 4.15 -3.59
C TYR A 36 -5.28 3.31 -4.09
N VAL A 37 -4.39 3.89 -4.90
CA VAL A 37 -3.14 3.25 -5.35
C VAL A 37 -2.22 3.02 -4.17
N ARG A 38 -2.03 4.04 -3.32
CA ARG A 38 -1.19 3.91 -2.11
C ARG A 38 -1.68 2.80 -1.18
N ARG A 39 -2.99 2.63 -1.03
CA ARG A 39 -3.57 1.53 -0.24
C ARG A 39 -3.23 0.16 -0.84
N ILE A 40 -3.28 0.01 -2.16
CA ILE A 40 -2.87 -1.20 -2.88
C ILE A 40 -1.37 -1.46 -2.68
N GLN A 41 -0.52 -0.44 -2.84
CA GLN A 41 0.91 -0.56 -2.65
C GLN A 41 1.27 -0.97 -1.22
N TYR A 42 0.64 -0.37 -0.20
CA TYR A 42 0.80 -0.79 1.20
C TYR A 42 0.40 -2.24 1.44
N PHE A 43 -0.67 -2.69 0.80
CA PHE A 43 -1.07 -4.09 0.87
C PHE A 43 0.02 -5.01 0.31
N LEU A 44 0.55 -4.69 -0.88
CA LEU A 44 1.60 -5.46 -1.54
C LEU A 44 2.89 -5.52 -0.71
N LEU A 45 3.26 -4.41 -0.07
CA LEU A 45 4.34 -4.35 0.91
C LEU A 45 4.07 -5.31 2.09
N GLY A 46 2.87 -5.27 2.66
CA GLY A 46 2.51 -6.06 3.84
C GLY A 46 2.42 -7.58 3.59
N VAL A 47 2.10 -8.01 2.36
CA VAL A 47 2.04 -9.44 2.00
C VAL A 47 3.35 -10.00 1.45
N GLY A 48 4.41 -9.19 1.42
CA GLY A 48 5.71 -9.60 0.89
C GLY A 48 5.71 -9.86 -0.61
N ALA A 49 4.82 -9.22 -1.39
CA ALA A 49 4.81 -9.38 -2.84
C ALA A 49 6.12 -8.91 -3.48
N LEU A 50 6.74 -7.87 -2.90
CA LEU A 50 8.10 -7.44 -3.27
C LEU A 50 9.14 -8.53 -2.98
N GLN A 51 8.98 -9.30 -1.88
CA GLN A 51 9.89 -10.41 -1.58
C GLN A 51 9.86 -11.50 -2.63
N ALA A 52 8.67 -11.84 -3.12
CA ALA A 52 8.52 -12.76 -4.25
C ALA A 52 9.08 -12.17 -5.56
N MET A 53 8.95 -10.85 -5.77
CA MET A 53 9.56 -10.15 -6.90
C MET A 53 11.09 -10.26 -6.89
N TYR A 54 11.74 -10.03 -5.74
CA TYR A 54 13.19 -10.23 -5.63
C TYR A 54 13.63 -11.63 -6.00
N ALA A 55 12.90 -12.63 -5.54
CA ALA A 55 13.26 -14.02 -5.78
C ALA A 55 13.15 -14.39 -7.27
N GLU A 56 12.14 -13.89 -7.98
CA GLU A 56 12.00 -14.08 -9.43
C GLU A 56 13.08 -13.32 -10.21
N ASP A 57 13.35 -12.06 -9.87
CA ASP A 57 14.32 -11.23 -10.60
C ASP A 57 15.77 -11.70 -10.41
N GLN A 58 16.14 -12.12 -9.20
CA GLN A 58 17.46 -12.75 -8.97
C GLN A 58 17.62 -14.04 -9.77
N ALA A 59 16.56 -14.83 -9.92
CA ALA A 59 16.60 -16.05 -10.72
C ALA A 59 16.76 -15.76 -12.22
N ASN A 60 16.28 -14.61 -12.69
CA ASN A 60 16.37 -14.18 -14.09
C ASN A 60 17.64 -13.35 -14.39
N GLY A 61 18.43 -13.00 -13.38
CA GLY A 61 19.63 -12.17 -13.54
C GLY A 61 19.33 -10.69 -13.83
N GLU A 62 18.14 -10.21 -13.46
CA GLU A 62 17.76 -8.80 -13.58
C GLU A 62 18.20 -8.00 -12.33
N ASP A 63 18.43 -6.69 -12.51
CA ASP A 63 18.80 -5.76 -11.43
C ASP A 63 17.62 -5.53 -10.47
N ALA A 64 17.41 -6.47 -9.55
CA ALA A 64 16.30 -6.45 -8.60
C ALA A 64 16.31 -5.20 -7.70
N GLU A 65 17.50 -4.65 -7.40
CA GLU A 65 17.68 -3.42 -6.62
C GLU A 65 17.10 -2.18 -7.31
N ALA A 66 17.14 -2.13 -8.65
CA ALA A 66 16.58 -1.01 -9.41
C ALA A 66 15.05 -0.99 -9.33
N LYS A 67 14.40 -2.17 -9.33
CA LYS A 67 12.94 -2.28 -9.23
C LYS A 67 12.40 -1.87 -7.87
N ILE A 68 13.14 -2.09 -6.78
CA ILE A 68 12.80 -1.57 -5.44
C ILE A 68 12.76 -0.07 -5.45
N ALA A 69 13.82 0.53 -6.00
CA ALA A 69 13.99 1.97 -6.02
C ALA A 69 12.84 2.58 -6.83
N LEU A 70 12.48 1.97 -7.96
CA LEU A 70 11.32 2.36 -8.77
C LEU A 70 10.02 2.23 -7.97
N PHE A 71 9.79 1.10 -7.28
CA PHE A 71 8.59 0.90 -6.47
C PHE A 71 8.47 1.95 -5.36
N ASN A 72 9.55 2.24 -4.65
CA ASN A 72 9.55 3.24 -3.59
C ASN A 72 9.24 4.64 -4.15
N ALA A 73 9.81 5.00 -5.31
CA ALA A 73 9.50 6.25 -5.99
C ALA A 73 8.02 6.32 -6.44
N GLU A 74 7.45 5.20 -6.89
CA GLU A 74 6.03 5.07 -7.22
C GLU A 74 5.14 5.21 -5.99
N VAL A 75 5.55 4.68 -4.84
CA VAL A 75 4.84 4.85 -3.56
C VAL A 75 4.87 6.29 -3.08
N ASP A 76 6.02 6.96 -3.20
CA ASP A 76 6.18 8.36 -2.81
C ASP A 76 5.36 9.30 -3.70
N SER A 77 5.29 9.00 -4.99
CA SER A 77 4.44 9.71 -5.95
C SER A 77 2.98 9.25 -5.94
N ILE A 78 2.65 8.20 -5.20
CA ILE A 78 1.30 7.62 -5.10
C ILE A 78 0.76 7.21 -6.49
N SER A 79 1.65 6.75 -7.36
CA SER A 79 1.38 6.42 -8.77
C SER A 79 1.49 4.92 -9.02
N TYR A 80 0.65 4.40 -9.90
CA TYR A 80 0.67 3.02 -10.33
C TYR A 80 1.56 2.93 -11.57
N GLY A 81 2.85 2.66 -11.35
CA GLY A 81 3.82 2.48 -12.44
C GLY A 81 4.12 1.01 -12.70
N ASP A 82 5.23 0.77 -13.38
CA ASP A 82 5.63 -0.55 -13.86
C ASP A 82 6.04 -1.47 -12.70
N ALA A 83 6.68 -0.94 -11.66
CA ALA A 83 7.06 -1.76 -10.51
C ALA A 83 5.83 -2.19 -9.70
N THR A 84 4.85 -1.29 -9.52
CA THR A 84 3.57 -1.63 -8.88
C THR A 84 2.80 -2.67 -9.71
N ALA A 85 2.79 -2.52 -11.05
CA ALA A 85 2.21 -3.50 -11.96
C ALA A 85 2.84 -4.90 -11.82
N GLN A 86 4.17 -4.97 -11.77
CA GLN A 86 4.89 -6.23 -11.58
C GLN A 86 4.58 -6.88 -10.22
N ALA A 87 4.56 -6.09 -9.15
CA ALA A 87 4.19 -6.58 -7.82
C ALA A 87 2.76 -7.16 -7.79
N VAL A 88 1.80 -6.52 -8.48
CA VAL A 88 0.43 -7.05 -8.64
C VAL A 88 0.41 -8.32 -9.45
N LEU A 89 1.18 -8.39 -10.54
CA LEU A 89 1.28 -9.58 -11.37
C LEU A 89 1.77 -10.78 -10.57
N ILE A 90 2.85 -10.61 -9.80
CA ILE A 90 3.41 -11.65 -8.93
C ILE A 90 2.41 -12.06 -7.87
N TYR A 91 1.78 -11.08 -7.20
CA TYR A 91 0.75 -11.37 -6.20
C TYR A 91 -0.38 -12.24 -6.77
N LYS A 92 -0.86 -11.94 -7.99
CA LYS A 92 -1.89 -12.74 -8.66
C LYS A 92 -1.40 -14.13 -9.06
N LYS A 93 -0.17 -14.26 -9.58
CA LYS A 93 0.43 -15.57 -9.91
C LYS A 93 0.51 -16.44 -8.66
N THR A 94 1.04 -15.91 -7.57
CA THR A 94 1.20 -16.62 -6.29
C THR A 94 -0.13 -17.06 -5.71
N ASN A 95 -1.16 -16.20 -5.77
CA ASN A 95 -2.48 -16.49 -5.19
C ASN A 95 -3.45 -17.13 -6.18
N LYS A 96 -3.01 -17.44 -7.41
CA LYS A 96 -3.84 -18.01 -8.49
C LYS A 96 -5.14 -17.22 -8.71
N ILE A 97 -5.06 -15.89 -8.66
CA ILE A 97 -6.20 -14.99 -8.90
C ILE A 97 -6.32 -14.82 -10.42
N ILE A 98 -6.84 -15.86 -11.08
CA ILE A 98 -7.10 -15.91 -12.52
C ILE A 98 -8.61 -15.99 -12.72
N GLY A 99 -9.14 -15.14 -13.61
CA GLY A 99 -10.53 -15.29 -14.06
C GLY A 99 -10.62 -16.48 -15.01
N SER A 100 -10.74 -17.70 -14.47
CA SER A 100 -10.64 -18.96 -15.24
C SER A 100 -11.63 -19.12 -16.39
N GLY A 101 -12.65 -18.26 -16.50
CA GLY A 101 -13.59 -18.21 -17.63
C GLY A 101 -13.19 -17.27 -18.78
N TYR A 102 -12.22 -16.36 -18.58
CA TYR A 102 -11.90 -15.30 -19.55
C TYR A 102 -10.40 -15.03 -19.76
N GLN A 103 -9.53 -15.42 -18.83
CA GLN A 103 -8.11 -15.06 -18.86
C GLN A 103 -7.23 -16.29 -18.62
N THR A 104 -6.31 -16.53 -19.56
CA THR A 104 -5.32 -17.62 -19.51
C THR A 104 -4.03 -17.22 -18.80
N ALA A 105 -3.81 -15.92 -18.55
CA ALA A 105 -2.66 -15.38 -17.84
C ALA A 105 -3.11 -14.37 -16.78
N ALA A 106 -2.29 -14.17 -15.75
CA ALA A 106 -2.53 -13.13 -14.76
C ALA A 106 -2.21 -11.75 -15.35
N ASP A 107 -3.13 -10.79 -15.22
CA ASP A 107 -2.91 -9.42 -15.69
C ASP A 107 -2.29 -8.53 -14.59
N ASN A 108 -1.66 -7.43 -14.98
CA ASN A 108 -1.17 -6.37 -14.09
C ASN A 108 -2.25 -5.36 -13.63
N ILE A 109 -3.53 -5.68 -13.81
CA ILE A 109 -4.68 -4.82 -13.46
C ILE A 109 -5.32 -5.24 -12.14
N VAL A 110 -5.60 -4.29 -11.24
CA VAL A 110 -6.37 -4.56 -10.02
C VAL A 110 -7.86 -4.41 -10.32
N GLY A 111 -8.48 -5.55 -10.62
CA GLY A 111 -9.92 -5.64 -10.88
C GLY A 111 -10.75 -6.14 -9.71
N VAL A 112 -12.04 -6.39 -9.98
CA VAL A 112 -13.04 -6.85 -8.98
C VAL A 112 -12.55 -8.05 -8.17
N MET A 113 -12.06 -9.10 -8.83
CA MET A 113 -11.58 -10.32 -8.14
C MET A 113 -10.35 -10.02 -7.30
N THR A 114 -9.42 -9.23 -7.83
CA THR A 114 -8.18 -8.87 -7.15
C THR A 114 -8.45 -8.09 -5.88
N ILE A 115 -9.24 -7.01 -5.95
CA ILE A 115 -9.48 -6.15 -4.79
C ILE A 115 -10.28 -6.87 -3.69
N ARG A 116 -11.21 -7.75 -4.07
CA ARG A 116 -11.93 -8.60 -3.12
C ARG A 116 -11.02 -9.62 -2.45
N HIS A 117 -10.09 -10.22 -3.20
CA HIS A 117 -9.10 -11.13 -2.64
C HIS A 117 -8.15 -10.39 -1.69
N MET A 118 -7.64 -9.22 -2.09
CA MET A 118 -6.80 -8.38 -1.24
C MET A 118 -7.52 -8.01 0.07
N ASP A 119 -8.81 -7.66 0.00
CA ASP A 119 -9.62 -7.35 1.18
C ASP A 119 -9.82 -8.55 2.10
N LYS A 120 -10.06 -9.73 1.53
CA LYS A 120 -10.12 -10.99 2.28
C LYS A 120 -8.80 -11.30 2.96
N VAL A 121 -7.66 -11.11 2.30
CA VAL A 121 -6.33 -11.34 2.88
C VAL A 121 -6.03 -10.29 3.96
N ALA A 122 -6.35 -9.02 3.73
CA ALA A 122 -6.18 -7.94 4.70
C ALA A 122 -7.03 -8.12 5.96
N THR A 123 -8.17 -8.82 5.86
CA THR A 123 -9.01 -9.19 7.02
C THR A 123 -8.59 -10.50 7.68
N THR A 124 -8.14 -11.49 6.89
CA THR A 124 -7.72 -12.82 7.38
C THR A 124 -6.31 -12.83 7.96
N GLY A 125 -5.49 -11.82 7.61
CA GLY A 125 -4.25 -11.51 8.27
C GLY A 125 -4.51 -11.27 9.76
N LYS A 126 -4.46 -12.34 10.55
CA LYS A 126 -4.30 -12.27 12.00
C LYS A 126 -3.21 -11.22 12.24
N SER A 127 -3.58 -10.16 12.93
CA SER A 127 -2.63 -9.22 13.49
C SER A 127 -1.60 -10.00 14.29
N SER A 128 -0.46 -10.31 13.69
CA SER A 128 0.77 -10.36 14.45
C SER A 128 0.91 -8.97 15.04
N SER A 129 0.67 -8.91 16.35
CA SER A 129 1.02 -7.80 17.22
C SER A 129 0.04 -6.62 17.23
N VAL A 130 -0.90 -6.68 18.19
CA VAL A 130 -1.54 -5.50 18.80
C VAL A 130 -0.48 -4.42 19.18
N GLU A 131 0.75 -4.84 19.46
CA GLU A 131 1.94 -3.99 19.63
C GLU A 131 2.32 -3.17 18.37
N GLN A 132 2.31 -3.78 17.17
CA GLN A 132 2.62 -3.06 15.92
C GLN A 132 1.51 -2.05 15.55
N ARG A 133 0.26 -2.31 15.94
CA ARG A 133 -0.84 -1.34 15.78
C ARG A 133 -0.69 -0.14 16.72
N LYS A 134 -0.17 -0.32 17.94
CA LYS A 134 0.10 0.78 18.88
C LYS A 134 1.24 1.68 18.38
N THR A 135 2.31 1.13 17.81
CA THR A 135 3.43 1.94 17.30
C THR A 135 3.06 2.73 16.05
N ILE A 136 2.25 2.17 15.14
CA ILE A 136 1.81 2.85 13.92
C ILE A 136 0.71 3.89 14.19
N ALA A 137 -0.21 3.64 15.13
CA ALA A 137 -1.21 4.63 15.54
C ALA A 137 -0.58 5.80 16.34
N ALA A 138 0.45 5.52 17.15
CA ALA A 138 1.20 6.55 17.87
C ALA A 138 2.05 7.43 16.93
N SER A 139 2.59 6.88 15.83
CA SER A 139 3.38 7.65 14.87
C SER A 139 2.52 8.45 13.88
N ALA A 140 1.31 7.99 13.56
CA ALA A 140 0.37 8.73 12.70
C ALA A 140 -0.29 9.92 13.40
N ALA A 141 -0.47 9.87 14.73
CA ALA A 141 -1.10 10.95 15.49
C ALA A 141 -0.16 12.16 15.74
N ASN A 142 1.15 12.05 15.46
CA ASN A 142 2.14 13.08 15.81
C ASN A 142 2.66 13.93 14.63
N THR A 143 2.04 13.86 13.45
CA THR A 143 2.45 14.68 12.28
C THR A 143 1.44 15.73 11.85
N LEU A 144 0.38 15.95 12.64
CA LEU A 144 -0.55 17.07 12.45
C LEU A 144 -0.73 17.86 13.75
N LYS A 145 0.34 18.53 14.18
CA LYS A 145 0.23 19.88 14.75
C LYS A 145 1.38 20.75 14.22
N PRO A 146 1.05 21.95 13.70
CA PRO A 146 1.93 22.77 12.88
C PRO A 146 3.02 23.44 13.71
N ALA A 147 4.03 23.93 13.00
CA ALA A 147 5.14 24.76 13.45
C ALA A 147 4.72 26.10 14.11
N ILE A 148 3.93 26.06 15.19
CA ILE A 148 3.55 27.22 16.00
C ILE A 148 3.63 26.85 17.49
N MET A 149 4.86 26.85 18.01
CA MET A 149 5.27 27.34 19.33
C MET A 149 6.78 27.61 19.18
N ALA A 150 7.20 28.80 18.75
CA ALA A 150 7.26 30.00 19.57
C ALA A 150 7.79 29.69 20.99
N GLY A 151 9.04 30.09 21.26
CA GLY A 151 9.55 30.17 22.63
C GLY A 151 10.56 29.09 23.02
N MET A 152 11.59 28.85 22.20
CA MET A 152 12.85 28.35 22.74
C MET A 152 13.52 29.50 23.51
N THR A 153 13.06 29.71 24.76
CA THR A 153 13.65 30.61 25.72
C THR A 153 15.04 30.08 26.09
N VAL A 154 16.06 30.69 25.49
CA VAL A 154 17.45 30.61 25.92
C VAL A 154 17.53 31.02 27.40
N GLY A 155 18.32 30.27 28.17
CA GLY A 155 18.36 30.28 29.63
C GLY A 155 18.32 31.67 30.30
N SER A 156 17.46 31.78 31.31
CA SER A 156 17.57 32.78 32.37
C SER A 156 18.51 32.19 33.44
N ARG A 157 19.80 32.54 33.54
CA ARG A 157 20.46 33.79 33.98
C ARG A 157 20.49 33.97 35.50
N VAL A 158 21.65 33.75 36.10
CA VAL A 158 22.14 34.35 37.37
C VAL A 158 23.67 34.49 37.18
N ILE A 159 24.20 35.59 36.65
CA ILE A 159 24.65 36.83 37.32
C ILE A 159 25.27 36.63 38.71
N ALA A 160 26.60 36.70 38.82
CA ALA A 160 27.27 37.74 39.61
C ALA A 160 28.80 37.68 39.41
N ARG A 161 29.36 38.84 39.05
CA ARG A 161 30.76 39.21 39.21
C ARG A 161 30.98 39.61 40.67
N HIS A 162 32.11 39.20 41.26
CA HIS A 162 33.07 40.11 41.89
C HIS A 162 34.41 39.39 42.09
#